data_AF-A0A526YTC0-F1
#
_entry.id   AF-A0A526YTC0-F1
#
_cell.length_a   1.000
_cell.length_b   1.000
_cell.length_c   1.000
_cell.angle_alpha   90.00
_cell.angle_beta   90.00
_cell.angle_gamma   90.00
#
_symmetry.space_group_name_H-M   'P 1'
#
loop_
_entity.id
_entity.type
_entity.pdbx_description
1 polymer ?
#
loop_
_entity_poly.entity_id
_entity_poly.type
_entity_poly.pdbx_seq_one_letter_code
_entity_poly.pdbx_strand_id
1 'polypeptide(L)'
;SGSARVTVSGPVSIDADGLIDADLMIRLSDPKAVAEILGKAIPEQKSQIETGFAGLALLGNEPSMPLKIVKGKASLGFIPLGSIEPVD
;
A
#
# COMPACT_ATOMS: atom_id res chain seq x y z
N SER A 1 11.34 -5.80 -15.71
CA SER A 1 10.59 -7.08 -15.71
C SER A 1 9.12 -6.74 -15.49
N GLY A 2 8.23 -7.21 -16.36
CA GLY A 2 6.79 -6.88 -16.31
C GLY A 2 5.96 -7.67 -15.28
N SER A 3 6.61 -8.32 -14.31
CA SER A 3 5.97 -9.17 -13.30
C SER A 3 5.46 -8.39 -12.08
N ALA A 4 6.13 -7.29 -11.73
CA ALA A 4 5.74 -6.43 -10.61
C ALA A 4 4.38 -5.78 -10.91
N ARG A 5 3.36 -6.12 -10.11
CA ARG A 5 2.05 -5.46 -10.17
C ARG A 5 1.55 -5.15 -8.77
N VAL A 6 0.90 -4.00 -8.65
CA VAL A 6 0.08 -3.62 -7.50
C VAL A 6 -1.30 -3.36 -8.04
N THR A 7 -2.30 -4.05 -7.52
CA THR A 7 -3.71 -3.80 -7.84
C THR A 7 -4.40 -3.34 -6.57
N VAL A 8 -5.20 -2.29 -6.69
CA VAL A 8 -6.01 -1.74 -5.60
C VAL A 8 -7.46 -1.72 -6.07
N SER A 9 -8.37 -2.26 -5.26
CA SER A 9 -9.79 -2.32 -5.60
C SER A 9 -10.67 -2.14 -4.36
N GLY A 10 -11.83 -1.52 -4.54
CA GLY A 10 -12.81 -1.29 -3.48
C GLY A 10 -13.46 0.09 -3.57
N PRO A 11 -14.48 0.36 -2.75
CA PRO A 11 -15.12 1.66 -2.69
C PRO A 11 -14.18 2.72 -2.09
N VAL A 12 -14.31 3.94 -2.61
CA VAL A 12 -13.71 5.17 -2.09
C VAL A 12 -14.79 6.23 -2.02
N SER A 13 -14.80 7.01 -0.95
CA SER A 13 -15.62 8.21 -0.80
C SER A 13 -14.81 9.35 -0.21
N ILE A 14 -15.20 10.57 -0.56
CA ILE A 14 -14.66 11.81 0.00
C ILE A 14 -15.83 12.52 0.69
N ASP A 15 -15.62 12.98 1.93
CA ASP A 15 -16.64 13.72 2.68
C ASP A 15 -16.59 15.24 2.39
N ALA A 16 -17.47 15.99 3.05
CA ALA A 16 -17.58 17.44 2.87
C ALA A 16 -16.35 18.22 3.37
N ASP A 17 -15.54 17.63 4.24
CA ASP A 17 -14.29 18.21 4.76
C ASP A 17 -13.08 17.82 3.90
N GLY A 18 -13.30 17.15 2.76
CA GLY A 18 -12.26 16.68 1.84
C GLY A 18 -11.55 15.41 2.33
N LEU A 19 -12.02 14.77 3.41
CA LEU A 19 -11.38 13.59 3.99
C LEU A 19 -11.84 12.31 3.30
N ILE A 20 -10.87 11.41 3.07
CA ILE A 20 -11.11 10.13 2.40
C ILE A 20 -11.56 9.07 3.42
N ASP A 21 -12.61 8.33 3.08
CA ASP A 21 -13.01 7.07 3.69
C ASP A 21 -12.96 5.97 2.61
N ALA A 22 -12.27 4.86 2.87
CA ALA A 22 -12.10 3.78 1.90
C ALA A 22 -11.92 2.39 2.56
N ASP A 23 -12.54 1.39 1.95
CA ASP A 23 -12.33 -0.03 2.28
C ASP A 23 -11.76 -0.74 1.05
N LEU A 24 -10.44 -0.82 0.97
CA LEU A 24 -9.70 -1.27 -0.21
C LEU A 24 -9.01 -2.61 0.03
N MET A 25 -8.80 -3.35 -1.06
CA MET A 25 -7.96 -4.53 -1.11
C MET A 25 -6.76 -4.26 -2.00
N ILE A 26 -5.57 -4.45 -1.46
CA ILE A 26 -4.33 -4.43 -2.22
C ILE A 26 -3.96 -5.87 -2.57
N ARG A 27 -3.67 -6.15 -3.84
CA ARG A 27 -3.03 -7.38 -4.28
C ARG A 27 -1.68 -7.05 -4.90
N LEU A 28 -0.64 -7.72 -4.44
CA LEU A 28 0.69 -7.64 -5.04
C LEU A 28 0.89 -8.84 -5.95
N SER A 29 1.62 -8.65 -7.05
CA SER A 29 2.23 -9.74 -7.82
C SER A 29 3.73 -9.51 -7.80
N ASP A 30 4.49 -10.54 -7.37
CA ASP A 30 5.94 -10.49 -7.22
C ASP A 30 6.41 -9.35 -6.27
N PRO A 31 6.18 -9.49 -4.94
CA PRO A 31 6.52 -8.46 -3.96
C PRO A 31 8.00 -8.05 -3.97
N LYS A 32 8.91 -8.96 -4.33
CA LYS A 32 10.34 -8.68 -4.44
C LYS A 32 10.61 -7.71 -5.59
N ALA A 33 10.05 -7.96 -6.77
CA ALA A 33 10.19 -7.05 -7.90
C ALA A 33 9.56 -5.68 -7.62
N VAL A 34 8.44 -5.62 -6.88
CA VAL A 34 7.86 -4.35 -6.43
C VAL A 34 8.83 -3.60 -5.49
N ALA A 35 9.44 -4.30 -4.53
CA ALA A 35 10.41 -3.72 -3.61
C ALA A 35 11.64 -3.14 -4.33
N GLU A 36 12.17 -3.84 -5.33
CA GLU A 36 13.30 -3.37 -6.12
C GLU A 36 12.98 -2.09 -6.91
N ILE A 37 11.76 -1.97 -7.45
CA ILE A 37 11.32 -0.76 -8.16
C ILE A 37 11.19 0.40 -7.19
N LEU A 38 10.50 0.20 -6.06
CA LEU A 38 10.31 1.24 -5.04
C LEU A 38 11.63 1.67 -4.40
N GLY A 39 12.53 0.74 -4.10
CA GLY A 39 13.85 1.05 -3.54
C GLY A 39 14.77 1.81 -4.50
N LYS A 40 14.50 1.79 -5.81
CA LYS A 40 15.17 2.66 -6.80
C LYS A 40 14.50 4.04 -6.88
N ALA A 41 13.18 4.11 -6.70
CA ALA A 41 12.41 5.35 -6.76
C ALA A 41 12.53 6.20 -5.48
N ILE A 42 12.68 5.55 -4.32
CA ILE A 42 12.79 6.19 -2.99
C ILE A 42 14.01 5.61 -2.26
N PRO A 43 15.24 5.97 -2.68
CA PRO A 43 16.47 5.36 -2.15
C PRO A 43 16.64 5.53 -0.64
N GLU A 44 16.15 6.64 -0.08
CA GLU A 44 16.25 6.98 1.35
C GLU A 44 15.52 5.96 2.23
N GLN A 45 14.48 5.32 1.69
CA GLN A 45 13.67 4.31 2.40
C GLN A 45 13.99 2.88 1.96
N LYS A 46 15.00 2.68 1.10
CA LYS A 46 15.29 1.38 0.47
C LYS A 46 15.34 0.21 1.46
N SER A 47 16.08 0.35 2.55
CA SER A 47 16.21 -0.73 3.55
C SER A 47 14.88 -1.09 4.22
N GLN A 48 14.03 -0.09 4.48
CA GLN A 48 12.70 -0.30 5.07
C GLN A 48 11.76 -0.97 4.05
N ILE A 49 11.80 -0.53 2.79
CA ILE A 49 11.04 -1.11 1.69
C ILE A 49 11.43 -2.58 1.51
N GLU A 50 12.73 -2.88 1.38
CA GLU A 50 13.22 -4.25 1.22
C GLU A 50 12.79 -5.16 2.39
N THR A 51 12.92 -4.66 3.62
CA THR A 51 12.52 -5.42 4.82
C THR A 51 11.01 -5.67 4.88
N GLY A 52 10.20 -4.63 4.64
CA GLY A 52 8.75 -4.75 4.66
C GLY A 52 8.23 -5.72 3.59
N PHE A 53 8.70 -5.57 2.35
CA PHE A 53 8.29 -6.42 1.24
C PHE A 53 8.87 -7.83 1.31
N ALA A 54 10.02 -8.04 1.96
CA ALA A 54 10.51 -9.39 2.28
C ALA A 54 9.53 -10.12 3.21
N GLY A 55 8.98 -9.42 4.21
CA GLY A 55 7.91 -9.96 5.06
C GLY A 55 6.65 -10.31 4.28
N LEU A 56 6.25 -9.47 3.33
CA LEU A 56 5.10 -9.74 2.45
C LEU A 56 5.33 -10.94 1.52
N ALA A 57 6.56 -11.14 1.03
CA ALA A 57 6.91 -12.29 0.21
C ALA A 57 6.80 -13.63 0.97
N LEU A 58 6.89 -13.62 2.30
CA LEU A 58 6.65 -14.82 3.12
C LEU A 58 5.17 -15.24 3.12
N LEU A 59 4.25 -14.33 2.84
CA LEU A 59 2.81 -14.62 2.70
C LEU A 59 2.48 -15.24 1.33
N GLY A 60 3.44 -15.32 0.42
CA GLY A 60 3.30 -15.89 -0.92
C GLY A 60 3.65 -14.90 -2.03
N ASN A 61 3.48 -15.35 -3.28
CA ASN A 61 3.82 -14.55 -4.45
C ASN A 61 2.71 -13.59 -4.90
N GLU A 62 1.48 -13.82 -4.43
CA GLU A 62 0.33 -12.96 -4.69
C GLU A 62 -0.43 -12.59 -3.40
N PRO A 63 0.22 -11.95 -2.41
CA PRO A 63 -0.43 -11.63 -1.15
C PRO A 63 -1.49 -10.55 -1.36
N SER A 64 -2.61 -10.70 -0.64
CA SER A 64 -3.69 -9.70 -0.58
C SER A 64 -3.83 -9.16 0.84
N MET A 65 -3.99 -7.84 0.97
CA MET A 65 -4.06 -7.16 2.25
C MET A 65 -5.16 -6.09 2.25
N PRO A 66 -5.92 -5.97 3.36
CA PRO A 66 -6.90 -4.90 3.50
C PRO A 66 -6.19 -3.56 3.75
N LEU A 67 -6.47 -2.56 2.91
CA LEU A 67 -6.12 -1.16 3.13
C LEU A 67 -7.39 -0.43 3.55
N LYS A 68 -7.41 0.06 4.79
CA LYS A 68 -8.53 0.83 5.33
C LYS A 68 -8.12 2.28 5.55
N ILE A 69 -8.96 3.21 5.09
CA ILE A 69 -8.82 4.64 5.31
C ILE A 69 -10.07 5.13 6.03
N VAL A 70 -9.89 5.74 7.21
CA VAL A 70 -10.99 6.35 7.98
C VAL A 70 -10.63 7.80 8.29
N LYS A 71 -11.39 8.75 7.75
CA LYS A 71 -11.12 10.20 7.89
C LYS A 71 -9.66 10.55 7.58
N GLY A 72 -9.17 10.08 6.44
CA GLY A 72 -7.79 10.26 5.98
C GLY A 72 -6.75 9.37 6.66
N LYS A 73 -7.05 8.68 7.78
CA LYS A 73 -6.07 7.81 8.45
C LYS A 73 -5.98 6.45 7.77
N ALA A 74 -4.83 6.14 7.18
CA ALA A 74 -4.60 4.93 6.43
C ALA A 74 -3.94 3.81 7.26
N SER A 75 -4.40 2.57 7.05
CA SER A 75 -3.90 1.38 7.73
C SER A 75 -3.91 0.16 6.80
N LEU A 76 -2.86 -0.66 6.87
CA LEU A 76 -2.74 -1.93 6.16
C LEU A 76 -2.87 -3.08 7.16
N GLY A 77 -4.08 -3.63 7.30
CA GLY A 77 -4.40 -4.54 8.40
C GLY A 77 -4.16 -3.87 9.76
N PHE A 78 -3.11 -4.28 10.47
CA PHE A 78 -2.72 -3.72 11.78
C PHE A 78 -1.60 -2.66 11.69
N ILE A 79 -1.06 -2.38 10.49
CA ILE A 79 0.06 -1.46 10.29
C ILE A 79 -0.48 -0.06 10.00
N PRO A 80 -0.25 0.94 10.86
CA PRO A 80 -0.59 2.33 10.54
C PRO A 80 0.34 2.85 9.44
N LEU A 81 -0.23 3.43 8.38
CA LEU A 81 0.54 3.99 7.25
C LEU A 81 0.70 5.51 7.32
N GLY A 82 -0.08 6.17 8.18
CA GLY A 82 -0.08 7.62 8.33
C GLY A 82 -1.45 8.22 8.01
N SER A 83 -1.46 9.51 7.67
CA SER A 83 -2.68 10.24 7.32
C SER A 83 -2.52 10.86 5.94
N ILE A 84 -3.61 10.87 5.19
CA ILE A 84 -3.76 11.56 3.91
C ILE A 84 -4.42 12.89 4.21
N GLU A 85 -3.85 13.97 3.69
CA GLU A 85 -4.42 15.31 3.83
C GLU A 85 -5.73 15.43 3.03
N PRO A 86 -6.63 16.36 3.40
CA PRO A 86 -7.83 16.63 2.62
C PRO A 86 -7.51 16.91 1.15
N VAL A 87 -8.39 16.46 0.26
CA VAL A 87 -8.32 16.79 -1.17
C VAL A 87 -9.15 18.05 -1.45
N ASP A 88 -8.57 19.00 -2.19
CA ASP A 88 -9.22 20.23 -2.66
C ASP A 88 -10.05 20.01 -3.94
#